data_AF-A0A351Q530-F1
#
_entry.id   AF-A0A351Q530-F1
#
_cell.length_a   1.000
_cell.length_b   1.000
_cell.length_c   1.000
_cell.angle_alpha   90.00
_cell.angle_beta   90.00
_cell.angle_gamma   90.00
#
_symmetry.space_group_name_H-M   'P 1'
#
loop_
_entity.id
_entity.type
_entity.pdbx_description
1 polymer ?
#
loop_
_entity_poly.entity_id
_entity_poly.type
_entity_poly.pdbx_seq_one_letter_code
_entity_poly.pdbx_strand_id
1 'polypeptide(L)' 'GADESNRAKAFSRVGMGRCQGRYCGNAAAEIIAHAARLPVEQVGRLRGQAPVKPLPIATEVVAE' A
#
# COMPACT_ATOMS: atom_id res chain seq x y z
N GLY A 1 7.83 -15.58 -4.30
CA GLY A 1 8.83 -14.51 -4.11
C GLY A 1 8.15 -13.19 -4.35
N ALA A 2 8.05 -12.35 -3.32
CA ALA A 2 7.06 -11.27 -3.22
C ALA A 2 5.65 -11.73 -2.84
N ASP A 3 5.58 -12.73 -1.96
CA ASP A 3 4.32 -13.32 -1.47
C ASP A 3 3.65 -12.46 -0.37
N GLU A 4 4.31 -11.36 0.02
CA GLU A 4 3.84 -10.37 0.99
C GLU A 4 3.66 -9.00 0.33
N SER A 5 2.61 -8.28 0.72
CA SER A 5 2.18 -7.00 0.16
C SER A 5 3.29 -5.96 -0.05
N ASN A 6 4.14 -5.70 0.94
CA ASN A 6 5.19 -4.69 0.86
C ASN A 6 6.37 -5.14 -0.02
N ARG A 7 6.67 -6.43 -0.05
CA ARG A 7 7.64 -6.99 -1.00
C ARG A 7 7.11 -6.91 -2.44
N ALA A 8 5.83 -7.23 -2.68
CA ALA A 8 5.20 -7.07 -4.00
C ALA A 8 5.17 -5.61 -4.46
N LYS A 9 4.82 -4.68 -3.56
CA LYS A 9 4.89 -3.23 -3.77
C LYS A 9 6.27 -2.76 -4.23
N ALA A 10 7.36 -3.31 -3.68
CA ALA A 10 8.71 -2.92 -4.07
C ALA A 10 9.01 -3.23 -5.55
N PHE A 11 8.48 -4.33 -6.09
CA PHE A 11 8.69 -4.73 -7.48
C PHE A 11 7.71 -4.06 -8.46
N SER A 12 6.44 -3.93 -8.08
CA SER A 12 5.38 -3.51 -9.01
C SER A 12 4.91 -2.06 -8.85
N ARG A 13 5.34 -1.38 -7.78
CA ARG A 13 4.84 -0.04 -7.37
C ARG A 13 3.36 0.00 -6.99
N VAL A 14 2.70 -1.14 -6.80
CA VAL A 14 1.31 -1.17 -6.33
C VAL A 14 1.16 -0.41 -5.00
N GLY A 15 0.13 0.44 -4.91
CA GLY A 15 -0.11 1.28 -3.74
C GLY A 15 0.80 2.50 -3.57
N MET A 16 1.62 2.86 -4.56
CA MET A 16 2.48 4.06 -4.54
C MET A 16 1.91 5.28 -5.28
N GLY A 17 0.67 5.23 -5.78
CA GLY A 17 0.00 6.40 -6.37
C GLY A 17 -0.48 7.39 -5.31
N ARG A 18 -1.01 8.55 -5.73
CA ARG A 18 -1.54 9.61 -4.82
C ARG A 18 -2.61 9.12 -3.83
N CYS A 19 -3.29 8.02 -4.14
CA CYS A 19 -4.26 7.37 -3.27
C CYS A 19 -3.62 6.49 -2.18
N GLN A 20 -2.30 6.28 -2.20
CA GLN A 20 -1.53 5.48 -1.24
C GLN A 20 -2.12 4.09 -0.97
N GLY A 21 -2.62 3.43 -2.01
CA GLY A 21 -3.17 2.08 -1.90
C GLY A 21 -4.65 1.98 -1.51
N ARG A 22 -5.38 3.09 -1.35
CA ARG A 22 -6.82 3.05 -1.00
C ARG A 22 -7.68 2.30 -2.02
N TYR A 23 -7.40 2.45 -3.31
CA TYR A 23 -8.20 1.82 -4.37
C TYR A 23 -7.65 0.45 -4.79
N CYS A 24 -6.34 0.27 -4.74
CA CYS A 24 -5.70 -0.96 -5.24
C CYS A 24 -5.28 -1.94 -4.15
N GLY A 25 -5.29 -1.56 -2.86
CA GLY A 25 -4.73 -2.38 -1.77
C GLY A 25 -5.39 -3.74 -1.63
N ASN A 26 -6.73 -3.78 -1.55
CA ASN A 26 -7.47 -5.04 -1.42
C ASN A 26 -7.33 -5.90 -2.67
N ALA A 27 -7.50 -5.31 -3.86
CA ALA A 27 -7.33 -6.04 -5.12
C ALA A 27 -5.90 -6.60 -5.29
N ALA A 28 -4.88 -5.85 -4.85
CA ALA A 28 -3.50 -6.31 -4.87
C ALA A 28 -3.29 -7.52 -3.95
N ALA A 29 -3.89 -7.52 -2.76
CA ALA A 29 -3.81 -8.65 -1.84
C ALA A 29 -4.38 -9.93 -2.47
N GLU A 30 -5.55 -9.84 -3.13
CA GLU A 30 -6.16 -10.97 -3.85
C GLU A 30 -5.28 -11.49 -4.99
N ILE A 31 -4.72 -10.58 -5.81
CA ILE A 31 -3.85 -10.94 -6.94
C ILE A 31 -2.58 -11.64 -6.45
N ILE A 32 -1.97 -11.13 -5.36
CA ILE A 32 -0.77 -11.74 -4.76
C ILE A 32 -1.12 -13.11 -4.16
N ALA A 33 -2.23 -13.23 -3.44
CA ALA A 33 -2.70 -14.47 -2.83
C ALA A 33 -2.89 -15.56 -3.89
N HIS A 34 -3.59 -15.21 -4.97
CA HIS A 34 -3.80 -16.09 -6.12
C HIS A 34 -2.48 -16.52 -6.77
N ALA A 35 -1.58 -15.57 -7.02
CA ALA A 35 -0.27 -15.86 -7.63
C ALA A 35 0.63 -16.72 -6.73
N ALA A 36 0.59 -16.52 -5.41
CA ALA A 36 1.39 -17.25 -4.42
C ALA A 36 0.74 -18.58 -3.98
N ARG A 37 -0.53 -18.81 -4.31
CA ARG A 37 -1.35 -19.95 -3.83
C ARG A 37 -1.42 -20.01 -2.31
N LEU A 38 -1.64 -18.86 -1.68
CA LEU A 38 -1.80 -18.72 -0.24
C LEU A 38 -3.15 -18.09 0.09
N PRO A 39 -3.70 -18.31 1.30
CA PRO A 39 -4.83 -17.55 1.80
C PRO A 39 -4.53 -16.05 1.85
N VAL A 40 -5.53 -15.20 1.56
CA VAL A 40 -5.35 -13.74 1.45
C VAL A 40 -4.86 -13.11 2.76
N GLU A 41 -5.24 -13.68 3.91
CA GLU A 41 -4.80 -13.26 5.24
C GLU A 41 -3.28 -13.37 5.45
N GLN A 42 -2.59 -14.25 4.70
CA GLN A 42 -1.14 -14.41 4.79
C GLN A 42 -0.36 -13.36 3.98
N VAL A 43 -0.99 -12.72 3.00
CA VAL A 43 -0.37 -11.69 2.15
C VAL A 43 -0.12 -10.39 2.93
N GLY A 44 -0.88 -10.15 4.00
CA GLY A 44 -0.81 -8.95 4.81
C GLY A 44 -1.33 -7.71 4.07
N ARG A 45 -0.92 -6.53 4.53
CA ARG A 45 -1.39 -5.23 4.01
C ARG A 45 -0.24 -4.34 3.58
N LEU A 46 -0.53 -3.44 2.65
CA LEU A 46 0.36 -2.32 2.33
C LEU A 46 0.59 -1.48 3.59
N ARG A 47 1.85 -1.26 3.97
CA ARG A 47 2.20 -0.46 5.14
C ARG A 47 1.89 1.02 4.86
N GLY A 48 0.95 1.56 5.63
CA GLY A 48 0.66 3.00 5.66
C GLY A 48 1.78 3.78 6.33
N GLN A 49 2.05 4.98 5.82
CA GLN A 49 3.02 5.91 6.38
C GLN A 49 2.41 7.31 6.38
N ALA A 50 2.85 8.16 7.32
CA ALA A 50 2.49 9.56 7.30
C ALA A 50 3.15 10.28 6.10
N PRO A 51 2.50 11.31 5.54
CA PRO A 51 1.14 11.76 5.84
C PRO A 51 0.06 10.86 5.18
N VAL A 52 -1.10 10.69 5.84
CA VAL A 52 -2.20 9.82 5.36
C VAL A 52 -2.76 10.30 4.01
N LYS A 53 -2.83 11.61 3.79
CA LYS A 53 -3.15 12.25 2.51
C LYS A 53 -1.94 13.08 2.07
N PRO A 54 -1.67 13.19 0.76
CA PRO A 54 -0.66 14.12 0.27
C PRO A 54 -0.93 15.54 0.77
N LEU A 55 0.11 16.20 1.25
CA LEU A 55 0.11 17.59 1.68
C LEU A 55 1.14 18.37 0.86
N PRO A 56 0.87 19.63 0.50
CA PRO A 56 1.89 20.53 -0.03
C PRO A 56 3.10 20.62 0.92
N ILE A 57 4.30 20.80 0.36
CA ILE A 57 5.53 20.97 1.17
C ILE A 57 5.47 22.24 2.02
N ALA A 58 4.83 23.29 1.52
CA ALA A 58 4.63 24.56 2.22
C ALA A 58 3.47 24.53 3.25
N THR A 59 2.94 23.36 3.59
CA THR A 59 1.92 23.25 4.65
C THR A 59 2.55 23.55 6.01
N GLU A 60 2.02 24.54 6.70
CA GLU A 60 2.42 24.92 8.06
C GLU A 60 1.42 24.41 9.10
N VAL A 61 1.91 24.14 10.31
CA VAL A 61 1.05 23.83 11.45
C VAL A 61 0.49 25.14 11.98
N VAL A 62 -0.83 25.27 12.04
CA VAL A 62 -1.46 26.43 12.69
C VAL A 62 -1.34 26.23 14.20
N ALA A 63 -0.66 27.15 14.89
CA ALA A 63 -0.62 27.16 16.35
C ALA A 63 -2.02 27.48 16.90
N GLU A 64 -2.44 26.75 17.94
CA GLU A 64 -3.71 26.98 18.67
C GLU A 64 -3.69 28.30 19.45
#